data_AF-A0A7J3M6M3-F1
#
_entry.id   AF-A0A7J3M6M3-F1
#
_cell.length_a   1.000
_cell.length_b   1.000
_cell.length_c   1.000
_cell.angle_alpha   90.00
_cell.angle_beta   90.00
_cell.angle_gamma   90.00
#
_symmetry.space_group_name_H-M   'P 1'
#
loop_
_entity.id
_entity.type
_entity.pdbx_description
1 polymer ?
#
loop_
_entity_poly.entity_id
_entity_poly.type
_entity_poly.pdbx_seq_one_letter_code
_entity_poly.pdbx_strand_id
1 'polypeptide(L)'
;MNIYIVRVGDVEKEILLFIKRGVEEAFFHKVTCIVLGDRLQLPHETYNDVRCQYISEIILDKILEYSTNLKRDKGEKCIVLGVTNVDIYSPGMNFIFGEANCPGKAAIISLFRLRPEFYGEEENKQLFVERSIKEAVHELGHALGLR
;
A
#
# COMPACT_ATOMS: atom_id res chain seq x y z
N MET A 1 -15.44 -9.00 4.08
CA MET A 1 -15.18 -7.75 3.32
C MET A 1 -13.96 -7.97 2.46
N ASN A 2 -13.95 -7.43 1.24
CA ASN A 2 -12.86 -7.66 0.29
C ASN A 2 -11.82 -6.53 0.36
N ILE A 3 -10.55 -6.94 0.45
CA ILE A 3 -9.39 -6.05 0.34
C ILE A 3 -8.66 -6.44 -0.94
N TYR A 4 -8.57 -5.52 -1.88
CA TYR A 4 -7.79 -5.73 -3.10
C TYR A 4 -6.38 -5.19 -2.92
N ILE A 5 -5.38 -5.97 -3.28
CA ILE A 5 -3.98 -5.57 -3.21
C ILE A 5 -3.47 -5.39 -4.64
N VAL A 6 -3.00 -4.19 -4.95
CA VAL A 6 -2.55 -3.82 -6.31
C VAL A 6 -1.12 -3.28 -6.27
N ARG A 7 -0.36 -3.58 -7.31
CA ARG A 7 0.99 -3.03 -7.48
C ARG A 7 0.88 -1.59 -7.99
N VAL A 8 1.64 -0.68 -7.40
CA VAL A 8 1.79 0.69 -7.85
C VAL A 8 3.24 0.89 -8.25
N GLY A 9 3.49 1.03 -9.55
CA GLY A 9 4.84 0.96 -10.11
C GLY A 9 5.40 -0.47 -10.09
N ASP A 10 6.72 -0.59 -10.12
CA ASP A 10 7.39 -1.88 -10.23
C ASP A 10 7.59 -2.54 -8.85
N VAL A 11 6.81 -3.60 -8.60
CA VAL A 11 6.83 -4.36 -7.34
C VAL A 11 6.72 -5.85 -7.64
N GLU A 12 7.54 -6.66 -6.97
CA GLU A 12 7.50 -8.11 -7.10
C GLU A 12 6.15 -8.65 -6.63
N LYS A 13 5.56 -9.60 -7.39
CA LYS A 13 4.27 -10.19 -6.98
C LYS A 13 4.37 -11.00 -5.68
N GLU A 14 5.56 -11.52 -5.38
CA GLU A 14 5.79 -12.37 -4.22
C GLU A 14 5.51 -11.65 -2.89
N ILE A 15 5.96 -10.41 -2.74
CA ILE A 15 5.71 -9.64 -1.51
C ILE A 15 4.22 -9.37 -1.29
N LEU A 16 3.43 -9.16 -2.36
CA LEU A 16 1.97 -9.02 -2.24
C LEU A 16 1.30 -10.30 -1.72
N LEU A 17 1.82 -11.49 -2.03
CA LEU A 17 1.30 -12.76 -1.52
C LEU A 17 1.63 -12.96 -0.03
N PHE A 18 2.78 -12.47 0.44
CA PHE A 18 3.10 -12.43 1.86
C PHE A 18 2.20 -11.44 2.61
N ILE A 19 2.04 -10.22 2.08
CA ILE A 19 1.15 -9.20 2.64
C ILE A 19 -0.29 -9.73 2.71
N LYS A 20 -0.81 -10.34 1.63
CA LYS A 20 -2.14 -10.98 1.60
C LYS A 20 -2.35 -11.90 2.79
N ARG A 21 -1.44 -12.86 3.00
CA ARG A 21 -1.55 -13.86 4.07
C ARG A 21 -1.47 -13.21 5.45
N GLY A 22 -0.47 -12.35 5.66
CA GLY A 22 -0.28 -11.67 6.94
C GLY A 22 -1.44 -10.76 7.33
N VAL A 23 -2.04 -10.06 6.36
CA VAL A 23 -3.26 -9.25 6.59
C VAL A 23 -4.45 -10.16 6.95
N GLU A 24 -4.71 -11.22 6.18
CA GLU A 24 -5.81 -12.15 6.48
C GLU A 24 -5.68 -12.75 7.89
N GLU A 25 -4.47 -13.14 8.30
CA GLU A 25 -4.16 -13.63 9.65
C GLU A 25 -4.37 -12.55 10.72
N ALA A 26 -3.83 -11.34 10.53
CA ALA A 26 -3.94 -10.25 11.49
C ALA A 26 -5.39 -9.80 11.74
N PHE A 27 -6.26 -9.94 10.73
CA PHE A 27 -7.70 -9.66 10.84
C PHE A 27 -8.53 -10.89 11.24
N PHE A 28 -7.92 -11.95 11.77
CA PHE A 28 -8.58 -13.19 12.18
C PHE A 28 -9.47 -13.80 11.08
N HIS A 29 -9.01 -13.71 9.82
CA HIS A 29 -9.71 -14.17 8.62
C HIS A 29 -11.11 -13.57 8.40
N LYS A 30 -11.40 -12.40 8.99
CA LYS A 30 -12.66 -11.65 8.78
C LYS A 30 -12.67 -10.84 7.47
N VAL A 31 -11.50 -10.70 6.84
CA VAL A 31 -11.32 -10.05 5.55
C VAL A 31 -10.80 -11.06 4.53
N THR A 32 -11.16 -10.86 3.27
CA THR A 32 -10.64 -11.65 2.14
C THR A 32 -9.75 -10.75 1.32
N CYS A 33 -8.47 -11.08 1.22
CA CYS A 33 -7.51 -10.32 0.44
C CYS A 33 -7.37 -10.91 -0.97
N ILE A 34 -7.37 -10.09 -2.00
CA ILE A 34 -7.28 -10.52 -3.40
C ILE A 34 -6.16 -9.74 -4.07
N VAL A 35 -5.09 -10.44 -4.47
CA VAL A 35 -4.00 -9.82 -5.24
C VAL A 35 -4.44 -9.67 -6.69
N LEU A 36 -4.41 -8.44 -7.19
CA LEU A 36 -4.80 -8.12 -8.55
C LEU A 36 -3.62 -8.31 -9.52
N GLY A 37 -3.93 -8.76 -10.73
CA GLY A 37 -2.94 -8.88 -11.81
C GLY A 37 -2.46 -7.51 -12.33
N ASP A 38 -3.33 -6.51 -12.18
CA ASP A 38 -3.12 -5.14 -12.64
C ASP A 38 -1.91 -4.47 -11.97
N ARG A 39 -1.40 -3.45 -12.66
CA ARG A 39 -0.35 -2.57 -12.15
C ARG A 39 -0.80 -1.13 -12.41
N LEU A 40 -1.01 -0.37 -11.34
CA LEU A 40 -1.23 1.06 -11.44
C LEU A 40 0.10 1.73 -11.78
N GLN A 41 0.08 2.63 -12.75
CA GLN A 41 1.24 3.43 -13.11
C GLN A 41 1.42 4.53 -12.06
N LEU A 42 2.67 4.83 -11.73
CA LEU A 42 3.01 6.01 -10.94
C LEU A 42 2.86 7.24 -11.86
N PRO A 43 1.96 8.19 -11.56
CA PRO A 43 1.81 9.37 -12.40
C PRO A 43 3.09 10.23 -12.32
N HIS A 44 3.56 10.76 -13.44
CA HIS A 44 4.83 11.51 -13.50
C HIS A 44 4.80 12.75 -12.60
N GLU A 45 3.64 13.40 -12.49
CA GLU A 45 3.39 14.57 -11.64
C GLU A 45 3.56 14.30 -10.14
N THR A 46 3.64 13.04 -9.73
CA THR A 46 3.84 12.70 -8.32
C THR A 46 5.28 12.78 -7.89
N TYR A 47 6.24 12.76 -8.83
CA TYR A 47 7.66 12.79 -8.51
C TYR A 47 8.16 14.20 -8.21
N ASN A 48 8.93 14.34 -7.13
CA ASN A 48 9.61 15.57 -6.75
C ASN A 48 11.13 15.38 -6.89
N ASP A 49 11.73 16.07 -7.87
CA ASP A 49 13.17 15.94 -8.20
C ASP A 49 14.09 16.35 -7.05
N VAL A 50 13.70 17.33 -6.23
CA VAL A 50 14.52 17.82 -5.11
C VAL A 50 14.56 16.78 -3.99
N ARG A 51 13.44 16.09 -3.78
CA ARG A 51 13.31 15.06 -2.74
C ARG A 51 13.76 13.68 -3.22
N CYS A 52 13.72 13.43 -4.53
CA CYS A 52 13.74 12.09 -5.11
C CYS A 52 12.64 11.18 -4.54
N GLN A 53 11.46 11.75 -4.25
CA GLN A 53 10.32 11.07 -3.61
C GLN A 53 9.02 11.35 -4.36
N TYR A 54 8.00 10.54 -4.08
CA TYR A 54 6.68 10.65 -4.68
C TYR A 54 5.66 11.16 -3.67
N ILE A 55 4.83 12.15 -4.05
CA ILE A 55 3.74 12.62 -3.17
C ILE A 55 2.63 11.57 -3.09
N SER A 56 2.32 11.13 -1.86
CA SER A 56 1.39 10.04 -1.61
C SER A 56 -0.06 10.39 -1.92
N GLU A 57 -0.47 11.63 -1.68
CA GLU A 57 -1.86 12.10 -1.87
C GLU A 57 -2.38 11.81 -3.29
N ILE A 58 -1.60 12.14 -4.32
CA ILE A 58 -2.00 11.93 -5.73
C ILE A 58 -2.04 10.43 -6.07
N ILE A 59 -1.14 9.63 -5.51
CA ILE A 59 -1.15 8.17 -5.69
C ILE A 59 -2.40 7.57 -5.04
N LEU A 60 -2.73 8.04 -3.83
CA LEU A 60 -3.89 7.60 -3.08
C LEU A 60 -5.21 7.91 -3.81
N ASP A 61 -5.30 9.09 -4.44
CA ASP A 61 -6.44 9.46 -5.29
C ASP A 61 -6.63 8.49 -6.47
N LYS A 62 -5.53 8.05 -7.11
CA LYS A 62 -5.59 7.05 -8.19
C LYS A 62 -6.06 5.69 -7.69
N ILE A 63 -5.63 5.30 -6.49
CA ILE A 63 -6.10 4.06 -5.86
C ILE A 63 -7.59 4.16 -5.52
N LEU A 64 -8.06 5.32 -5.05
CA LEU A 64 -9.46 5.58 -4.75
C LEU A 64 -10.35 5.55 -6.02
N GLU A 65 -9.87 6.14 -7.12
CA GLU A 65 -10.51 6.06 -8.44
C GLU A 65 -10.64 4.59 -8.87
N TYR A 66 -9.56 3.82 -8.75
CA TYR A 66 -9.54 2.40 -9.06
C TYR A 66 -10.52 1.59 -8.19
N SER A 67 -10.57 1.85 -6.88
CA SER A 67 -11.55 1.26 -5.96
C SER A 67 -12.99 1.55 -6.37
N THR A 68 -13.27 2.77 -6.82
CA THR A 68 -14.59 3.18 -7.28
C THR A 68 -15.01 2.44 -8.54
N ASN A 69 -14.09 2.25 -9.49
CA ASN A 69 -14.33 1.45 -10.69
C ASN A 69 -14.59 -0.03 -10.34
N LEU A 70 -13.78 -0.64 -9.46
CA LEU A 70 -14.01 -2.01 -8.99
C LEU A 70 -15.39 -2.20 -8.36
N LYS A 71 -15.83 -1.24 -7.54
CA LYS A 71 -17.17 -1.29 -6.94
C LYS A 71 -18.26 -1.25 -8.01
N ARG A 72 -18.12 -0.42 -9.04
CA ARG A 72 -19.09 -0.35 -10.14
C ARG A 72 -19.18 -1.68 -10.88
N ASP A 73 -18.04 -2.31 -11.13
CA ASP A 73 -17.96 -3.51 -11.97
C ASP A 73 -18.36 -4.79 -11.20
N LYS A 74 -18.04 -4.87 -9.89
CA LYS A 74 -18.29 -6.05 -9.06
C LYS A 74 -19.45 -5.92 -8.07
N GLY A 75 -19.99 -4.72 -7.87
CA GLY A 75 -21.13 -4.46 -6.98
C GLY A 75 -20.83 -4.48 -5.47
N GLU A 76 -19.59 -4.75 -5.05
CA GLU A 76 -19.23 -4.98 -3.65
C GLU A 76 -18.42 -3.83 -3.04
N LYS A 77 -18.64 -3.56 -1.74
CA LYS A 77 -17.76 -2.65 -0.98
C LYS A 77 -16.39 -3.31 -0.79
N CYS A 78 -15.34 -2.57 -1.10
CA CYS A 78 -13.97 -3.00 -0.92
C CYS A 78 -13.05 -1.86 -0.52
N ILE A 79 -11.88 -2.23 0.00
CA ILE A 79 -10.73 -1.35 0.20
C ILE A 79 -9.66 -1.80 -0.80
N VAL A 80 -8.94 -0.85 -1.39
CA VAL A 80 -7.77 -1.13 -2.22
C VAL A 80 -6.52 -0.69 -1.47
N LEU A 81 -5.59 -1.62 -1.28
CA LEU A 81 -4.23 -1.38 -0.79
C LEU A 81 -3.28 -1.36 -1.98
N GLY A 82 -2.74 -0.19 -2.30
CA GLY A 82 -1.59 -0.06 -3.16
C GLY A 82 -0.31 -0.45 -2.43
N VAL A 83 0.59 -1.12 -3.13
CA VAL A 83 1.95 -1.43 -2.64
C VAL A 83 2.94 -0.90 -3.66
N THR A 84 3.91 -0.09 -3.21
CA THR A 84 4.92 0.50 -4.09
C THR A 84 6.35 0.29 -3.57
N ASN A 85 7.33 0.28 -4.47
CA ASN A 85 8.75 0.25 -4.14
C ASN A 85 9.38 1.66 -4.12
N VAL A 86 8.64 2.71 -4.48
CA VAL A 86 9.20 4.08 -4.48
C VAL A 86 9.05 4.74 -3.12
N ASP A 87 9.98 5.64 -2.79
CA ASP A 87 9.88 6.43 -1.57
C ASP A 87 8.75 7.45 -1.65
N ILE A 88 7.93 7.56 -0.60
CA ILE A 88 6.75 8.42 -0.58
C ILE A 88 6.80 9.46 0.54
N TYR A 89 6.15 10.59 0.33
CA TYR A 89 5.99 11.63 1.33
C TYR A 89 4.60 12.26 1.27
N SER A 90 4.17 12.81 2.40
CA SER A 90 3.01 13.70 2.52
C SER A 90 3.49 15.12 2.87
N PRO A 91 2.80 16.20 2.48
CA PRO A 91 3.17 17.57 2.82
C PRO A 91 3.46 17.76 4.32
N GLY A 92 4.59 18.38 4.64
CA GLY A 92 5.03 18.60 6.03
C GLY A 92 5.80 17.43 6.66
N MET A 93 5.90 16.28 5.97
CA MET A 93 6.67 15.12 6.41
C MET A 93 7.96 14.96 5.60
N ASN A 94 8.98 14.37 6.21
CA ASN A 94 10.21 13.99 5.50
C ASN A 94 9.97 12.79 4.57
N PHE A 95 9.20 11.83 5.06
CA PHE A 95 8.73 10.64 4.36
C PHE A 95 7.59 10.04 5.17
N ILE A 96 6.87 9.10 4.58
CA ILE A 96 5.92 8.24 5.27
C ILE A 96 6.11 6.80 4.81
N PHE A 97 5.72 5.83 5.64
CA PHE A 97 5.71 4.42 5.26
C PHE A 97 4.42 4.04 4.52
N GLY A 98 3.32 4.73 4.82
CA GLY A 98 2.05 4.58 4.15
C GLY A 98 1.14 5.78 4.38
N GLU A 99 0.00 5.75 3.69
CA GLU A 99 -1.11 6.68 3.91
C GLU A 99 -2.42 6.00 3.55
N ALA A 100 -3.48 6.33 4.29
CA ALA A 100 -4.83 5.85 4.03
C ALA A 100 -5.87 6.95 4.15
N ASN A 101 -6.94 6.83 3.37
CA ASN A 101 -8.15 7.61 3.65
C ASN A 101 -8.78 7.07 4.95
N CYS A 102 -8.83 7.86 6.01
CA CYS A 102 -9.30 7.42 7.33
C CYS A 102 -10.61 8.11 7.78
N PRO A 103 -11.76 7.40 7.81
CA PRO A 103 -12.01 6.10 7.17
C PRO A 103 -12.15 6.27 5.64
N GLY A 104 -12.03 5.17 4.90
CA GLY A 104 -12.03 5.26 3.44
C GLY A 104 -11.85 3.93 2.73
N LYS A 105 -11.44 4.01 1.46
CA LYS A 105 -11.37 2.84 0.55
C LYS A 105 -10.05 2.69 -0.17
N ALA A 106 -9.09 3.55 0.13
CA ALA A 106 -7.77 3.53 -0.45
C ALA A 106 -6.74 3.64 0.67
N ALA A 107 -5.69 2.85 0.53
CA ALA A 107 -4.47 2.88 1.32
C ALA A 107 -3.28 2.64 0.38
N ILE A 108 -2.13 3.18 0.71
CA ILE A 108 -0.85 2.94 0.02
C ILE A 108 0.21 2.64 1.08
N ILE A 109 1.09 1.67 0.80
CA ILE A 109 2.32 1.48 1.54
C ILE A 109 3.53 1.53 0.61
N SER A 110 4.63 2.08 1.09
CA SER A 110 5.93 2.05 0.46
C SER A 110 6.84 1.03 1.13
N LEU A 111 7.39 0.14 0.33
CA LEU A 111 8.38 -0.85 0.73
C LEU A 111 9.79 -0.25 0.82
N PHE A 112 10.01 0.95 0.27
CA PHE A 112 11.34 1.54 0.04
C PHE A 112 12.15 1.62 1.33
N ARG A 113 11.54 2.16 2.39
CA ARG A 113 12.19 2.34 3.71
C ARG A 113 11.93 1.21 4.69
N LEU A 114 11.23 0.15 4.28
CA LEU A 114 11.01 -1.05 5.11
C LEU A 114 12.16 -2.05 4.97
N ARG A 115 12.91 -1.96 3.85
CA ARG A 115 14.10 -2.73 3.55
C ARG A 115 15.24 -2.38 4.54
N PRO A 116 15.76 -3.36 5.31
CA PRO A 116 16.94 -3.14 6.17
C PRO A 116 18.12 -2.47 5.44
N GLU A 117 18.30 -2.79 4.17
CA GLU A 117 19.36 -2.29 3.29
C GLU A 117 19.32 -0.75 3.14
N PHE A 118 18.14 -0.13 3.26
CA PHE A 118 18.02 1.33 3.27
C PHE A 118 18.79 1.97 4.42
N TYR A 119 18.95 1.26 5.54
CA TYR A 119 19.67 1.69 6.74
C TYR A 119 21.10 1.15 6.79
N GLY A 120 21.60 0.53 5.72
CA GLY A 120 22.93 -0.06 5.65
C GLY A 120 23.07 -1.39 6.37
N GLU A 121 21.96 -2.04 6.73
CA GLU A 121 21.94 -3.40 7.28
C GLU A 121 22.02 -4.44 6.16
N GLU A 122 22.38 -5.69 6.50
CA GLU A 122 22.32 -6.81 5.58
C GLU A 122 20.87 -7.15 5.19
N GLU A 123 20.69 -7.72 4.00
CA GLU A 123 19.38 -8.18 3.53
C GLU A 123 18.77 -9.17 4.54
N ASN A 124 17.58 -8.82 5.05
CA ASN A 124 16.81 -9.71 5.90
C ASN A 124 15.36 -9.79 5.38
N LYS A 125 15.12 -10.80 4.53
CA LYS A 125 13.81 -11.02 3.89
C LYS A 125 12.69 -11.22 4.90
N GLN A 126 12.95 -11.92 6.00
CA GLN A 126 11.94 -12.15 7.03
C GLN A 126 11.52 -10.83 7.67
N LEU A 127 12.49 -10.02 8.10
CA LEU A 127 12.22 -8.71 8.70
C LEU A 127 11.53 -7.76 7.73
N PHE A 128 11.94 -7.77 6.46
CA PHE A 128 11.30 -6.99 5.40
C PHE A 128 9.81 -7.38 5.22
N VAL A 129 9.50 -8.67 5.17
CA VAL A 129 8.12 -9.17 5.07
C VAL A 129 7.31 -8.81 6.31
N GLU A 130 7.87 -8.99 7.51
CA GLU A 130 7.20 -8.63 8.77
C GLU A 130 6.86 -7.14 8.83
N ARG A 131 7.79 -6.27 8.44
CA ARG A 131 7.57 -4.80 8.35
C ARG A 131 6.48 -4.47 7.34
N SER A 132 6.52 -5.10 6.16
CA SER A 132 5.53 -4.89 5.09
C SER A 132 4.11 -5.29 5.52
N ILE A 133 3.97 -6.40 6.25
CA ILE A 133 2.68 -6.84 6.79
C ILE A 133 2.19 -5.87 7.85
N LYS A 134 3.07 -5.46 8.80
CA LYS A 134 2.70 -4.52 9.86
C LYS A 134 2.20 -3.20 9.30
N GLU A 135 2.90 -2.66 8.31
CA GLU A 135 2.51 -1.40 7.66
C GLU A 135 1.19 -1.55 6.89
N ALA A 136 1.02 -2.64 6.15
CA ALA A 136 -0.24 -2.93 5.47
C ALA A 136 -1.42 -2.99 6.46
N VAL A 137 -1.25 -3.67 7.59
CA VAL A 137 -2.28 -3.78 8.63
C VAL A 137 -2.56 -2.43 9.27
N HIS A 138 -1.54 -1.61 9.52
CA HIS A 138 -1.66 -0.27 10.07
C HIS A 138 -2.54 0.62 9.18
N GLU A 139 -2.18 0.75 7.90
CA GLU A 139 -2.91 1.60 6.95
C GLU A 139 -4.33 1.07 6.66
N LEU A 140 -4.50 -0.26 6.61
CA LEU A 140 -5.84 -0.85 6.51
C LEU A 140 -6.67 -0.59 7.77
N GLY A 141 -6.06 -0.55 8.95
CA GLY A 141 -6.71 -0.14 10.20
C GLY A 141 -7.25 1.29 10.09
N HIS A 142 -6.45 2.22 9.57
CA HIS A 142 -6.89 3.59 9.28
C HIS A 142 -8.02 3.64 8.25
N ALA A 143 -7.93 2.89 7.15
CA ALA A 143 -9.01 2.81 6.16
C ALA A 143 -10.33 2.30 6.77
N LEU A 144 -10.25 1.44 7.80
CA LEU A 144 -11.39 0.92 8.56
C LEU A 144 -11.89 1.87 9.66
N GLY A 145 -11.21 2.99 9.90
CA GLY A 145 -11.61 4.04 10.85
C GLY A 145 -10.94 3.94 12.23
N LEU A 146 -9.92 3.11 12.40
CA LEU A 146 -9.08 3.10 13.61
C LEU A 146 -8.10 4.28 13.56
N ARG A 147 -7.81 4.89 14.71
CA ARG A 147 -6.89 6.02 14.87
C ARG A 147 -5.82 5.69 15.90
#